data_AF-A0A7S4AHQ1-F1
#
_entry.id   AF-A0A7S4AHQ1-F1
#
_cell.length_a   1.000
_cell.length_b   1.000
_cell.length_c   1.000
_cell.angle_alpha   90.00
_cell.angle_beta   90.00
_cell.angle_gamma   90.00
#
_symmetry.space_group_name_H-M   'P 1'
#
loop_
_entity.id
_entity.type
_entity.pdbx_description
1 polymer ?
#
loop_
_entity_poly.entity_id
_entity_poly.type
_entity_poly.pdbx_seq_one_letter_code
_entity_poly.pdbx_strand_id
1 'polypeptide(L)'
;MSSEETTKILDQAKEAFEAGKCAESVAIVTPSLKAAGIYAMFEIRAQAQIHQQNFKDALKDAQAMVAIEPNKSEGYLLEAKILRVLQRYVAEIEIIQDGLKAVTKEDKNYGLLEEGLYDAEKISKSILSDPKMMELFVLFDKNNNSSVDFKDVAIGLYQLTNDMEDAQRQSAALLLMMDVDDQRTLIYEKFAKLIMAMTAISGITFGTLYEQLKEALKQNKPVPEEFLSEIRVTELVRDNMKEQAEAQKTLSALSYSRTSKLFEMWDADNSGTISFEELLAGLRKYQRAVSNKSFHSKDSNVTTKASTSADVEKNALMAMEKDKDNNQELDKEEFAYAMSDYAELIEVDLHELIDFMCAVASQPDTTEIVSEYETMYSDVTPSAYKSWKTMKKQNTQMESGLGGLGTIVDTCESDEEEEDDW
;
A
#
# COMPACT_ATOMS: atom_id res chain seq x y z
N MET A 1 35.06 -6.40 27.80
CA MET A 1 36.32 -6.40 27.03
C MET A 1 36.93 -5.02 27.11
N SER A 2 38.25 -4.93 27.26
CA SER A 2 38.95 -3.64 27.18
C SER A 2 39.01 -3.12 25.74
N SER A 3 39.20 -1.81 25.56
CA SER A 3 39.34 -1.21 24.22
C SER A 3 40.53 -1.79 23.45
N GLU A 4 41.63 -2.13 24.11
CA GLU A 4 42.83 -2.71 23.48
C GLU A 4 42.60 -4.14 22.99
N GLU A 5 41.88 -4.96 23.76
CA GLU A 5 41.51 -6.33 23.35
C GLU A 5 40.59 -6.31 22.12
N THR A 6 39.62 -5.40 22.10
CA THR A 6 38.72 -5.20 20.96
C THR A 6 39.48 -4.89 19.67
N THR A 7 40.40 -3.92 19.73
CA THR A 7 41.18 -3.50 18.56
C THR A 7 42.05 -4.64 18.04
N LYS A 8 42.73 -5.37 18.94
CA LYS A 8 43.58 -6.50 18.56
C LYS A 8 42.79 -7.60 17.84
N ILE A 9 41.59 -7.92 18.31
CA ILE A 9 40.71 -8.93 17.68
C ILE A 9 40.27 -8.45 16.29
N LEU A 10 39.92 -7.18 16.15
CA LEU A 10 39.52 -6.61 14.87
C LEU A 10 40.67 -6.66 13.85
N ASP A 11 41.89 -6.30 14.26
CA ASP A 11 43.07 -6.32 13.38
C ASP A 11 43.40 -7.76 12.92
N GLN A 12 43.34 -8.73 13.83
CA GLN A 12 43.53 -10.15 13.49
C GLN A 12 42.46 -10.67 12.52
N ALA A 13 41.20 -10.26 12.72
CA ALA A 13 40.12 -10.64 11.83
C ALA A 13 40.26 -10.01 10.43
N LYS A 14 40.75 -8.76 10.36
CA LYS A 14 41.07 -8.06 9.11
C LYS A 14 42.19 -8.76 8.36
N GLU A 15 43.29 -9.05 9.02
CA GLU A 15 44.41 -9.76 8.39
C GLU A 15 43.97 -11.13 7.84
N ALA A 16 43.18 -11.89 8.61
CA ALA A 16 42.64 -13.17 8.15
C ALA A 16 41.70 -13.01 6.95
N PHE A 17 40.84 -11.98 6.94
CA PHE A 17 39.94 -11.69 5.83
C PHE A 17 40.69 -11.28 4.56
N GLU A 18 41.65 -10.36 4.67
CA GLU A 18 42.51 -9.92 3.56
C GLU A 18 43.37 -11.04 2.99
N ALA A 19 43.78 -12.01 3.82
CA ALA A 19 44.46 -13.23 3.39
C ALA A 19 43.52 -14.26 2.71
N GLY A 20 42.24 -13.93 2.51
CA GLY A 20 41.23 -14.82 1.91
C GLY A 20 40.73 -15.91 2.87
N LYS A 21 41.19 -15.94 4.12
CA LYS A 21 40.82 -16.94 5.13
C LYS A 21 39.52 -16.54 5.83
N CYS A 22 38.44 -16.46 5.06
CA CYS A 22 37.15 -15.95 5.53
C CYS A 22 36.59 -16.73 6.73
N ALA A 23 36.72 -18.06 6.76
CA ALA A 23 36.26 -18.88 7.88
C ALA A 23 37.04 -18.60 9.18
N GLU A 24 38.35 -18.35 9.07
CA GLU A 24 39.21 -17.97 10.21
C GLU A 24 38.81 -16.59 10.74
N SER A 25 38.60 -15.62 9.84
CA SER A 25 38.10 -14.28 10.21
C SER A 25 36.79 -14.38 11.01
N VAL A 26 35.79 -15.12 10.51
CA VAL A 26 34.51 -15.33 11.22
C VAL A 26 34.72 -15.97 12.60
N ALA A 27 35.60 -16.96 12.71
CA ALA A 27 35.90 -17.64 13.96
C ALA A 27 36.55 -16.72 15.00
N ILE A 28 37.37 -15.75 14.57
CA ILE A 28 38.04 -14.77 15.44
C ILE A 28 37.01 -13.80 16.06
N VAL A 29 36.08 -13.25 15.28
CA VAL A 29 35.12 -12.23 15.78
C VAL A 29 33.90 -12.81 16.49
N THR A 30 33.47 -14.04 16.17
CA THR A 30 32.23 -14.61 16.69
C THR A 30 32.16 -14.73 18.23
N PRO A 31 33.22 -15.17 18.94
CA PRO A 31 33.22 -15.19 20.41
C PRO A 31 33.07 -13.80 21.02
N SER A 32 33.71 -12.80 20.40
CA SER A 32 33.76 -11.41 20.87
C SER A 32 32.43 -10.69 20.69
N LEU A 33 31.71 -10.99 19.62
CA LEU A 33 30.37 -10.45 19.36
C LEU A 33 29.33 -10.88 20.41
N LYS A 34 29.52 -12.05 21.05
CA LYS A 34 28.67 -12.45 22.20
C LYS A 34 28.97 -11.62 23.45
N ALA A 35 30.18 -11.09 23.57
CA ALA A 35 30.62 -10.32 24.73
C ALA A 35 30.42 -8.80 24.57
N ALA A 36 30.49 -8.29 23.34
CA ALA A 36 30.24 -6.90 22.99
C ALA A 36 29.75 -6.81 21.53
N GLY A 37 28.54 -6.28 21.33
CA GLY A 37 27.96 -6.04 20.00
C GLY A 37 28.61 -4.82 19.33
N ILE A 38 29.79 -5.01 18.74
CA ILE A 38 30.60 -3.92 18.19
C ILE A 38 30.39 -3.83 16.67
N TYR A 39 30.01 -2.64 16.19
CA TYR A 39 29.70 -2.35 14.79
C TYR A 39 30.74 -2.91 13.80
N ALA A 40 32.02 -2.57 13.98
CA ALA A 40 33.10 -3.00 13.08
C ALA A 40 33.32 -4.53 13.06
N MET A 41 32.97 -5.23 14.15
CA MET A 41 33.05 -6.69 14.19
C MET A 41 31.91 -7.36 13.42
N PHE A 42 30.71 -6.75 13.44
CA PHE A 42 29.61 -7.21 12.58
C PHE A 42 29.92 -6.96 11.10
N GLU A 43 30.47 -5.79 10.76
CA GLU A 43 30.84 -5.45 9.39
C GLU A 43 31.79 -6.49 8.79
N ILE A 44 32.89 -6.80 9.50
CA ILE A 44 33.87 -7.74 8.96
C ILE A 44 33.34 -9.18 8.90
N ARG A 45 32.51 -9.57 9.88
CA ARG A 45 31.90 -10.89 9.88
C ARG A 45 30.92 -11.06 8.73
N ALA A 46 30.08 -10.04 8.48
CA ALA A 46 29.15 -10.00 7.36
C ALA A 46 29.89 -10.13 6.03
N GLN A 47 30.95 -9.34 5.82
CA GLN A 47 31.77 -9.43 4.61
C GLN A 47 32.40 -10.83 4.44
N ALA A 48 33.00 -11.38 5.48
CA ALA A 48 33.57 -12.73 5.45
C ALA A 48 32.52 -13.83 5.21
N GLN A 49 31.29 -13.66 5.67
CA GLN A 49 30.17 -14.57 5.42
C GLN A 49 29.64 -14.46 4.00
N ILE A 50 29.58 -13.26 3.41
CA ILE A 50 29.24 -13.05 1.99
C ILE A 50 30.22 -13.81 1.10
N HIS A 51 31.52 -13.73 1.37
CA HIS A 51 32.54 -14.48 0.63
C HIS A 51 32.41 -16.00 0.79
N GLN A 52 31.83 -16.47 1.89
CA GLN A 52 31.50 -17.87 2.13
C GLN A 52 30.12 -18.27 1.57
N GLN A 53 29.42 -17.36 0.89
CA GLN A 53 28.04 -17.55 0.42
C GLN A 53 27.03 -17.86 1.55
N ASN A 54 27.37 -17.56 2.80
CA ASN A 54 26.45 -17.68 3.94
C ASN A 54 25.65 -16.38 4.10
N PHE A 55 24.78 -16.10 3.12
CA PHE A 55 24.01 -14.84 3.06
C PHE A 55 23.02 -14.66 4.19
N LYS A 56 22.50 -15.76 4.78
CA LYS A 56 21.53 -15.69 5.88
C LYS A 56 22.15 -15.10 7.14
N ASP A 57 23.37 -15.55 7.50
CA ASP A 57 24.04 -15.00 8.67
C ASP A 57 24.63 -13.62 8.38
N ALA A 58 25.09 -13.37 7.14
CA ALA A 58 25.54 -12.04 6.72
C ALA A 58 24.42 -10.99 6.84
N LEU A 59 23.19 -11.36 6.48
CA LEU A 59 22.04 -10.47 6.57
C LEU A 59 21.74 -10.08 8.03
N LYS A 60 21.83 -11.03 8.97
CA LYS A 60 21.66 -10.73 10.40
C LYS A 60 22.73 -9.77 10.92
N ASP A 61 23.96 -9.93 10.44
CA ASP A 61 25.06 -9.06 10.85
C ASP A 61 24.88 -7.64 10.29
N ALA A 62 24.44 -7.50 9.05
CA ALA A 62 24.10 -6.19 8.47
C ALA A 62 22.93 -5.51 9.23
N GLN A 63 21.89 -6.26 9.59
CA GLN A 63 20.78 -5.76 10.40
C GLN A 63 21.23 -5.31 11.80
N ALA A 64 22.16 -6.06 12.41
CA ALA A 64 22.76 -5.66 13.67
C ALA A 64 23.56 -4.35 13.53
N MET A 65 24.25 -4.12 12.41
CA MET A 65 24.94 -2.85 12.16
C MET A 65 23.96 -1.67 12.12
N VAL A 66 22.84 -1.80 11.39
CA VAL A 66 21.79 -0.78 11.30
C VAL A 66 21.18 -0.50 12.68
N ALA A 67 20.96 -1.54 13.50
CA ALA A 67 20.42 -1.39 14.84
C ALA A 67 21.39 -0.65 15.81
N ILE A 68 22.70 -0.81 15.64
CA ILE A 68 23.71 -0.19 16.52
C ILE A 68 23.97 1.26 16.10
N GLU A 69 24.13 1.53 14.80
CA GLU A 69 24.38 2.86 14.26
C GLU A 69 23.44 3.17 13.09
N PRO A 70 22.17 3.55 13.36
CA PRO A 70 21.16 3.78 12.33
C PRO A 70 21.45 5.00 11.44
N ASN A 71 22.38 5.86 11.83
CA ASN A 71 22.73 7.05 11.04
C ASN A 71 23.90 6.80 10.08
N LYS A 72 24.41 5.57 9.98
CA LYS A 72 25.51 5.21 9.07
C LYS A 72 25.01 4.44 7.86
N SER A 73 25.46 4.88 6.69
CA SER A 73 25.09 4.28 5.40
C SER A 73 25.61 2.85 5.21
N GLU A 74 26.76 2.48 5.79
CA GLU A 74 27.40 1.20 5.48
C GLU A 74 26.55 -0.01 5.87
N GLY A 75 25.77 0.08 6.96
CA GLY A 75 24.83 -0.98 7.36
C GLY A 75 23.75 -1.21 6.31
N TYR A 76 23.06 -0.15 5.89
CA TYR A 76 22.01 -0.21 4.87
C TYR A 76 22.55 -0.68 3.51
N LEU A 77 23.70 -0.18 3.08
CA LEU A 77 24.32 -0.57 1.82
C LEU A 77 24.73 -2.05 1.82
N LEU A 78 25.23 -2.55 2.95
CA LEU A 78 25.60 -3.96 3.08
C LEU A 78 24.38 -4.86 3.09
N GLU A 79 23.32 -4.48 3.81
CA GLU A 79 22.03 -5.18 3.80
C GLU A 79 21.43 -5.20 2.39
N ALA A 80 21.34 -4.05 1.73
CA ALA A 80 20.87 -3.92 0.35
C ALA A 80 21.66 -4.80 -0.61
N LYS A 81 23.00 -4.81 -0.52
CA LYS A 81 23.85 -5.68 -1.33
C LYS A 81 23.54 -7.16 -1.15
N ILE A 82 23.33 -7.61 0.10
CA ILE A 82 22.96 -9.01 0.39
C ILE A 82 21.58 -9.32 -0.19
N LEU A 83 20.61 -8.41 -0.01
CA LEU A 83 19.27 -8.55 -0.55
C LEU A 83 19.28 -8.62 -2.08
N ARG A 84 20.10 -7.82 -2.77
CA ARG A 84 20.30 -7.87 -4.22
C ARG A 84 20.82 -9.22 -4.67
N VAL A 85 21.82 -9.78 -3.98
CA VAL A 85 22.36 -11.12 -4.28
C VAL A 85 21.30 -12.20 -4.07
N LEU A 86 20.46 -12.04 -3.05
CA LEU A 86 19.30 -12.90 -2.79
C LEU A 86 18.12 -12.61 -3.73
N GLN A 87 18.26 -11.66 -4.68
CA GLN A 87 17.22 -11.21 -5.61
C GLN A 87 15.94 -10.69 -4.91
N ARG A 88 16.10 -10.18 -3.69
CA ARG A 88 15.03 -9.61 -2.86
C ARG A 88 14.89 -8.11 -3.13
N TYR A 89 14.65 -7.73 -4.39
CA TYR A 89 14.71 -6.33 -4.84
C TYR A 89 13.70 -5.40 -4.13
N VAL A 90 12.52 -5.91 -3.74
CA VAL A 90 11.54 -5.11 -2.98
C VAL A 90 12.10 -4.73 -1.61
N ALA A 91 12.63 -5.72 -0.87
CA ALA A 91 13.27 -5.47 0.41
C ALA A 91 14.54 -4.63 0.27
N GLU A 92 15.29 -4.77 -0.83
CA GLU A 92 16.44 -3.91 -1.15
C GLU A 92 16.00 -2.44 -1.28
N ILE A 93 14.92 -2.17 -2.03
CA ILE A 93 14.36 -0.81 -2.18
C ILE A 93 13.96 -0.24 -0.82
N GLU A 94 13.22 -1.00 0.00
CA GLU A 94 12.77 -0.57 1.33
C GLU A 94 13.94 -0.20 2.23
N ILE A 95 14.96 -1.06 2.32
CA ILE A 95 16.15 -0.81 3.13
C ILE A 95 16.93 0.42 2.66
N ILE A 96 17.06 0.62 1.35
CA ILE A 96 17.75 1.81 0.81
C ILE A 96 16.94 3.08 1.10
N GLN A 97 15.61 3.04 0.97
CA GLN A 97 14.73 4.16 1.32
C GLN A 97 14.82 4.51 2.81
N ASP A 98 14.86 3.51 3.68
CA ASP A 98 15.04 3.74 5.11
C ASP A 98 16.42 4.31 5.43
N GLY A 99 17.46 3.84 4.74
CA GLY A 99 18.80 4.44 4.80
C GLY A 99 18.80 5.92 4.38
N LEU A 100 18.12 6.28 3.29
CA LEU A 100 18.01 7.67 2.82
C LEU A 100 17.24 8.58 3.79
N LYS A 101 16.32 8.02 4.59
CA LYS A 101 15.61 8.77 5.65
C LYS A 101 16.49 8.96 6.90
N ALA A 102 17.27 7.95 7.25
CA ALA A 102 18.02 7.92 8.51
C ALA A 102 19.42 8.56 8.42
N VAL A 103 20.07 8.46 7.26
CA VAL A 103 21.43 8.95 7.03
C VAL A 103 21.41 10.39 6.51
N THR A 104 22.33 11.22 7.00
CA THR A 104 22.42 12.62 6.53
C THR A 104 23.17 12.72 5.19
N LYS A 105 22.89 13.77 4.43
CA LYS A 105 23.49 13.99 3.09
C LYS A 105 25.01 14.18 3.11
N GLU A 106 25.57 14.52 4.27
CA GLU A 106 27.01 14.69 4.49
C GLU A 106 27.74 13.35 4.63
N ASP A 107 27.02 12.23 4.77
CA ASP A 107 27.63 10.90 4.79
C ASP A 107 28.30 10.60 3.44
N LYS A 108 29.55 10.12 3.52
CA LYS A 108 30.40 9.86 2.35
C LYS A 108 29.78 8.88 1.33
N ASN A 109 28.86 8.01 1.76
CA ASN A 109 28.21 7.03 0.89
C ASN A 109 26.74 7.37 0.61
N TYR A 110 26.24 8.55 0.99
CA TYR A 110 24.85 8.93 0.73
C TYR A 110 24.50 8.80 -0.77
N GLY A 111 25.41 9.23 -1.66
CA GLY A 111 25.22 9.07 -3.11
C GLY A 111 25.15 7.62 -3.59
N LEU A 112 25.78 6.67 -2.87
CA LEU A 112 25.66 5.24 -3.19
C LEU A 112 24.28 4.66 -2.81
N LEU A 113 23.61 5.24 -1.80
CA LEU A 113 22.22 4.90 -1.50
C LEU A 113 21.30 5.40 -2.61
N GLU A 114 21.49 6.62 -3.11
CA GLU A 114 20.70 7.16 -4.23
C GLU A 114 20.88 6.33 -5.52
N GLU A 115 22.13 5.99 -5.86
CA GLU A 115 22.44 5.12 -7.01
C GLU A 115 21.85 3.72 -6.84
N GLY A 116 21.99 3.12 -5.64
CA GLY A 116 21.43 1.82 -5.32
C GLY A 116 19.91 1.77 -5.45
N LEU A 117 19.21 2.83 -5.02
CA LEU A 117 17.76 2.94 -5.16
C LEU A 117 17.35 2.93 -6.63
N TYR A 118 18.00 3.77 -7.44
CA TYR A 118 17.73 3.86 -8.87
C TYR A 118 17.94 2.51 -9.58
N ASP A 119 19.05 1.83 -9.26
CA ASP A 119 19.37 0.51 -9.78
C ASP A 119 18.32 -0.54 -9.41
N ALA A 120 17.96 -0.60 -8.12
CA ALA A 120 17.00 -1.57 -7.60
C ALA A 120 15.60 -1.34 -8.20
N GLU A 121 15.17 -0.08 -8.32
CA GLU A 121 13.90 0.28 -8.99
C GLU A 121 13.90 -0.08 -10.47
N LYS A 122 15.02 0.16 -11.18
CA LYS A 122 15.15 -0.20 -12.58
C LYS A 122 15.06 -1.70 -12.79
N ILE A 123 15.74 -2.48 -11.94
CA ILE A 123 15.68 -3.95 -11.98
C ILE A 123 14.27 -4.42 -11.65
N SER A 124 13.64 -3.88 -10.60
CA SER A 124 12.26 -4.20 -10.24
C SER A 124 11.30 -3.91 -11.39
N LYS A 125 11.40 -2.75 -12.06
CA LYS A 125 10.60 -2.41 -13.25
C LYS A 125 10.85 -3.35 -14.42
N SER A 126 12.10 -3.80 -14.61
CA SER A 126 12.42 -4.80 -15.63
C SER A 126 11.75 -6.14 -15.34
N ILE A 127 11.65 -6.55 -14.08
CA ILE A 127 10.97 -7.79 -13.67
C ILE A 127 9.45 -7.64 -13.81
N LEU A 128 8.89 -6.46 -13.47
CA LEU A 128 7.49 -6.13 -13.77
C LEU A 128 7.21 -6.18 -15.28
N SER A 129 8.21 -6.03 -16.14
CA SER A 129 8.05 -6.12 -17.59
C SER A 129 8.41 -7.51 -18.14
N ASP A 130 8.70 -8.49 -17.28
CA ASP A 130 9.10 -9.83 -17.70
C ASP A 130 7.90 -10.58 -18.30
N PRO A 131 7.99 -11.10 -19.55
CA PRO A 131 6.93 -11.89 -20.17
C PRO A 131 6.48 -13.09 -19.32
N LYS A 132 7.37 -13.69 -18.53
CA LYS A 132 7.04 -14.81 -17.63
C LYS A 132 6.15 -14.39 -16.47
N MET A 133 6.34 -13.17 -15.96
CA MET A 133 5.50 -12.62 -14.89
C MET A 133 4.09 -12.37 -15.40
N MET A 134 3.97 -11.81 -16.61
CA MET A 134 2.69 -11.64 -17.30
C MET A 134 2.01 -12.98 -17.58
N GLU A 135 2.76 -13.98 -18.04
CA GLU A 135 2.21 -15.32 -18.25
C GLU A 135 1.66 -15.93 -16.96
N LEU A 136 2.38 -15.81 -15.84
CA LEU A 136 1.86 -16.26 -14.54
C LEU A 136 0.59 -15.51 -14.15
N PHE A 137 0.57 -14.19 -14.32
CA PHE A 137 -0.60 -13.39 -14.02
C PHE A 137 -1.83 -13.89 -14.78
N VAL A 138 -1.70 -14.11 -16.09
CA VAL A 138 -2.78 -14.67 -16.94
C VAL A 138 -3.15 -16.09 -16.52
N LEU A 139 -2.20 -16.90 -16.05
CA LEU A 139 -2.51 -18.25 -15.57
C LEU A 139 -3.32 -18.26 -14.26
N PHE A 140 -3.11 -17.25 -13.42
CA PHE A 140 -3.84 -17.05 -12.16
C PHE A 140 -5.19 -16.35 -12.39
N ASP A 141 -5.27 -15.38 -13.30
CA ASP A 141 -6.51 -14.67 -13.67
C ASP A 141 -7.46 -15.59 -14.47
N LYS A 142 -8.19 -16.46 -13.77
CA LYS A 142 -9.05 -17.47 -14.40
C LYS A 142 -10.27 -16.87 -15.10
N ASN A 143 -10.73 -15.70 -14.65
CA ASN A 143 -11.92 -15.05 -15.16
C ASN A 143 -11.61 -13.96 -16.21
N ASN A 144 -10.33 -13.71 -16.50
CA ASN A 144 -9.81 -12.69 -17.42
C ASN A 144 -10.31 -11.28 -17.09
N ASN A 145 -10.54 -10.97 -15.81
CA ASN A 145 -10.96 -9.63 -15.39
C ASN A 145 -9.78 -8.68 -15.17
N SER A 146 -8.57 -9.06 -15.57
CA SER A 146 -7.32 -8.31 -15.37
C SER A 146 -6.98 -8.09 -13.89
N SER A 147 -7.45 -8.98 -13.02
CA SER A 147 -7.12 -9.02 -11.60
C SER A 147 -7.02 -10.47 -11.13
N VAL A 148 -6.23 -10.72 -10.09
CA VAL A 148 -6.14 -12.03 -9.45
C VAL A 148 -6.80 -11.92 -8.09
N ASP A 149 -7.90 -12.65 -7.87
CA ASP A 149 -8.59 -12.64 -6.59
C ASP A 149 -7.90 -13.55 -5.55
N PHE A 150 -8.30 -13.43 -4.28
CA PHE A 150 -7.77 -14.27 -3.21
C PHE A 150 -7.90 -15.76 -3.50
N LYS A 151 -9.04 -16.16 -4.05
CA LYS A 151 -9.36 -17.55 -4.33
C LYS A 151 -8.41 -18.10 -5.39
N ASP A 152 -8.09 -17.32 -6.42
CA ASP A 152 -7.12 -17.68 -7.46
C ASP A 152 -5.71 -17.86 -6.86
N VAL A 153 -5.28 -16.96 -5.97
CA VAL A 153 -4.00 -17.10 -5.25
C VAL A 153 -3.99 -18.36 -4.39
N ALA A 154 -5.02 -18.59 -3.58
CA ALA A 154 -5.15 -19.77 -2.72
C ALA A 154 -5.16 -21.09 -3.50
N ILE A 155 -5.85 -21.13 -4.65
CA ILE A 155 -5.84 -22.29 -5.54
C ILE A 155 -4.42 -22.52 -6.09
N GLY A 156 -3.74 -21.47 -6.56
CA GLY A 156 -2.38 -21.61 -7.10
C GLY A 156 -1.38 -22.09 -6.04
N LEU A 157 -1.45 -21.56 -4.81
CA LEU A 157 -0.60 -22.03 -3.71
C LEU A 157 -0.94 -23.45 -3.27
N TYR A 158 -2.22 -23.82 -3.26
CA TYR A 158 -2.63 -25.19 -2.97
C TYR A 158 -2.07 -26.17 -4.01
N GLN A 159 -2.13 -25.81 -5.29
CA GLN A 159 -1.57 -26.65 -6.36
C GLN A 159 -0.05 -26.83 -6.25
N LEU A 160 0.64 -25.82 -5.71
CA LEU A 160 2.08 -25.86 -5.47
C LEU A 160 2.46 -26.72 -4.26
N THR A 161 1.79 -26.50 -3.12
CA THR A 161 2.15 -27.09 -1.82
C THR A 161 1.50 -28.46 -1.58
N ASN A 162 0.34 -28.69 -2.21
CA ASN A 162 -0.57 -29.80 -1.91
C ASN A 162 -0.94 -29.88 -0.41
N ASP A 163 -0.90 -28.72 0.27
CA ASP A 163 -1.27 -28.54 1.67
C ASP A 163 -2.32 -27.43 1.76
N MET A 164 -3.50 -27.81 2.24
CA MET A 164 -4.68 -26.97 2.27
C MET A 164 -4.56 -25.82 3.28
N GLU A 165 -4.12 -26.16 4.51
CA GLU A 165 -3.99 -25.19 5.60
C GLU A 165 -2.85 -24.22 5.33
N ASP A 166 -1.72 -24.74 4.80
CA ASP A 166 -0.56 -23.91 4.51
C ASP A 166 -0.84 -22.93 3.36
N ALA A 167 -1.51 -23.38 2.30
CA ALA A 167 -1.91 -22.53 1.18
C ALA A 167 -2.87 -21.41 1.61
N GLN A 168 -3.91 -21.72 2.40
CA GLN A 168 -4.83 -20.70 2.93
C GLN A 168 -4.11 -19.69 3.82
N ARG A 169 -3.28 -20.17 4.76
CA ARG A 169 -2.56 -19.32 5.70
C ARG A 169 -1.59 -18.40 4.99
N GLN A 170 -0.85 -18.91 4.00
CA GLN A 170 0.09 -18.12 3.21
C GLN A 170 -0.64 -17.12 2.32
N SER A 171 -1.70 -17.51 1.61
CA SER A 171 -2.49 -16.58 0.79
C SER A 171 -3.11 -15.47 1.64
N ALA A 172 -3.65 -15.78 2.81
CA ALA A 172 -4.24 -14.80 3.70
C ALA A 172 -3.18 -13.83 4.24
N ALA A 173 -2.04 -14.34 4.71
CA ALA A 173 -0.94 -13.51 5.18
C ALA A 173 -0.39 -12.60 4.08
N LEU A 174 -0.24 -13.12 2.86
CA LEU A 174 0.30 -12.37 1.73
C LEU A 174 -0.65 -11.29 1.22
N LEU A 175 -1.97 -11.55 1.22
CA LEU A 175 -2.95 -10.52 0.89
C LEU A 175 -3.00 -9.43 1.94
N LEU A 176 -3.04 -9.77 3.23
CA LEU A 176 -3.03 -8.77 4.30
C LEU A 176 -1.80 -7.84 4.21
N MET A 177 -0.68 -8.33 3.67
CA MET A 177 0.51 -7.52 3.47
C MET A 177 0.43 -6.56 2.26
N MET A 178 -0.38 -6.87 1.25
CA MET A 178 -0.33 -6.14 -0.04
C MET A 178 -1.65 -5.50 -0.49
N ASP A 179 -2.76 -5.92 0.10
CA ASP A 179 -4.10 -5.43 -0.15
C ASP A 179 -4.51 -4.43 0.95
N VAL A 180 -3.78 -3.30 1.00
CA VAL A 180 -3.96 -2.23 1.99
C VAL A 180 -5.37 -1.64 1.95
N ASP A 181 -5.99 -1.68 0.77
CA ASP A 181 -7.32 -1.21 0.42
C ASP A 181 -8.41 -2.27 0.59
N ASP A 182 -8.04 -3.49 1.04
CA ASP A 182 -8.95 -4.59 1.34
C ASP A 182 -9.87 -4.97 0.17
N GLN A 183 -9.40 -4.77 -1.07
CA GLN A 183 -10.11 -5.05 -2.32
C GLN A 183 -10.04 -6.53 -2.72
N ARG A 184 -9.17 -7.30 -2.06
CA ARG A 184 -8.89 -8.74 -2.25
C ARG A 184 -8.61 -9.14 -3.68
N THR A 185 -8.16 -8.17 -4.46
CA THR A 185 -7.82 -8.31 -5.85
C THR A 185 -6.43 -7.74 -6.07
N LEU A 186 -5.63 -8.50 -6.77
CA LEU A 186 -4.27 -8.12 -7.12
C LEU A 186 -4.27 -7.77 -8.59
N ILE A 187 -4.20 -6.47 -8.88
CA ILE A 187 -3.79 -6.01 -10.21
C ILE A 187 -2.36 -6.46 -10.50
N TYR A 188 -1.98 -6.49 -11.77
CA TYR A 188 -0.69 -7.01 -12.23
C TYR A 188 0.52 -6.55 -11.41
N GLU A 189 0.61 -5.26 -11.08
CA GLU A 189 1.72 -4.72 -10.28
C GLU A 189 1.75 -5.32 -8.86
N LYS A 190 0.59 -5.38 -8.19
CA LYS A 190 0.49 -5.99 -6.86
C LYS A 190 0.79 -7.49 -6.95
N PHE A 191 0.28 -8.20 -7.95
CA PHE A 191 0.58 -9.61 -8.16
C PHE A 191 2.08 -9.87 -8.39
N ALA A 192 2.75 -9.07 -9.19
CA ALA A 192 4.18 -9.26 -9.41
C ALA A 192 5.00 -9.02 -8.13
N LYS A 193 4.62 -8.04 -7.31
CA LYS A 193 5.20 -7.86 -5.96
C LYS A 193 4.96 -9.09 -5.08
N LEU A 194 3.81 -9.76 -5.20
CA LEU A 194 3.48 -11.00 -4.47
C LEU A 194 4.51 -12.08 -4.77
N ILE A 195 4.68 -12.36 -6.06
CA ILE A 195 5.55 -13.41 -6.54
C ILE A 195 7.00 -13.10 -6.14
N MET A 196 7.41 -11.84 -6.19
CA MET A 196 8.74 -11.41 -5.73
C MET A 196 8.92 -11.49 -4.22
N ALA A 197 7.87 -11.25 -3.42
CA ALA A 197 7.93 -11.48 -1.98
C ALA A 197 8.04 -12.99 -1.67
N MET A 198 7.33 -13.83 -2.42
CA MET A 198 7.41 -15.28 -2.27
C MET A 198 8.79 -15.85 -2.61
N THR A 199 9.41 -15.41 -3.71
CA THR A 199 10.79 -15.80 -4.06
C THR A 199 11.77 -15.37 -2.96
N ALA A 200 11.57 -14.17 -2.43
CA ALA A 200 12.38 -13.61 -1.36
C ALA A 200 12.28 -14.39 -0.04
N ILE A 201 11.07 -14.81 0.35
CA ILE A 201 10.82 -15.57 1.59
C ILE A 201 11.32 -17.01 1.46
N SER A 202 11.07 -17.65 0.33
CA SER A 202 11.48 -19.04 0.07
C SER A 202 12.97 -19.17 -0.27
N GLY A 203 13.64 -18.07 -0.64
CA GLY A 203 15.04 -18.07 -1.05
C GLY A 203 15.28 -18.75 -2.40
N ILE A 204 14.24 -18.93 -3.23
CA ILE A 204 14.37 -19.49 -4.58
C ILE A 204 14.28 -18.36 -5.61
N THR A 205 14.90 -18.57 -6.78
CA THR A 205 14.86 -17.57 -7.86
C THR A 205 13.48 -17.50 -8.50
N PHE A 206 13.12 -16.34 -9.05
CA PHE A 206 11.87 -16.17 -9.81
C PHE A 206 11.72 -17.19 -10.94
N GLY A 207 12.79 -17.46 -11.69
CA GLY A 207 12.75 -18.47 -12.75
C GLY A 207 12.39 -19.87 -12.24
N THR A 208 12.91 -20.26 -11.08
CA THR A 208 12.57 -21.55 -10.45
C THR A 208 11.13 -21.58 -9.95
N LEU A 209 10.68 -20.54 -9.25
CA LEU A 209 9.31 -20.44 -8.77
C LEU A 209 8.31 -20.44 -9.94
N TYR A 210 8.63 -19.73 -11.01
CA TYR A 210 7.83 -19.68 -12.23
C TYR A 210 7.61 -21.07 -12.83
N GLU A 211 8.66 -21.87 -13.02
CA GLU A 211 8.52 -23.22 -13.58
C GLU A 211 7.69 -24.12 -12.64
N GLN A 212 7.88 -23.99 -11.32
CA GLN A 212 7.12 -24.75 -10.33
C GLN A 212 5.63 -24.40 -10.35
N LEU A 213 5.29 -23.11 -10.31
CA LEU A 213 3.90 -22.64 -10.38
C LEU A 213 3.26 -22.99 -11.72
N LYS A 214 3.97 -22.78 -12.83
CA LYS A 214 3.47 -23.10 -14.18
C LYS A 214 3.17 -24.59 -14.33
N GLU A 215 4.06 -25.45 -13.84
CA GLU A 215 3.83 -26.90 -13.86
C GLU A 215 2.66 -27.30 -12.95
N ALA A 216 2.59 -26.75 -11.74
CA ALA A 216 1.50 -27.00 -10.80
C ALA A 216 0.12 -26.59 -11.38
N LEU A 217 0.03 -25.42 -12.01
CA LEU A 217 -1.19 -24.90 -12.63
C LEU A 217 -1.60 -25.67 -13.88
N LYS A 218 -0.64 -26.23 -14.63
CA LYS A 218 -0.92 -27.07 -15.81
C LYS A 218 -1.46 -28.44 -15.46
N GLN A 219 -1.06 -29.01 -14.33
CA GLN A 219 -1.53 -30.32 -13.89
C GLN A 219 -3.04 -30.34 -13.60
N ASN A 220 -3.67 -29.16 -13.49
CA ASN A 220 -5.11 -28.96 -13.28
C ASN A 220 -5.70 -29.95 -12.27
N LYS A 221 -4.98 -30.17 -11.17
CA LYS A 221 -5.39 -31.10 -10.13
C LYS A 221 -6.75 -30.65 -9.60
N PRO A 222 -7.72 -31.57 -9.45
CA PRO A 222 -9.01 -31.21 -8.90
C PRO A 222 -8.80 -30.68 -7.48
N VAL A 223 -9.24 -29.45 -7.27
CA VAL A 223 -9.25 -28.82 -5.96
C VAL A 223 -10.39 -29.45 -5.15
N PRO A 224 -10.16 -29.94 -3.93
CA PRO A 224 -11.22 -30.52 -3.11
C PRO A 224 -12.37 -29.55 -2.90
N GLU A 225 -13.62 -30.02 -3.03
CA GLU A 225 -14.81 -29.16 -2.83
C GLU A 225 -14.86 -28.59 -1.41
N GLU A 226 -14.35 -29.34 -0.43
CA GLU A 226 -14.21 -28.88 0.96
C GLU A 226 -13.36 -27.60 1.05
N PHE A 227 -12.24 -27.54 0.34
CA PHE A 227 -11.39 -26.35 0.28
C PHE A 227 -12.10 -25.14 -0.32
N LEU A 228 -12.80 -25.34 -1.44
CA LEU A 228 -13.56 -24.28 -2.09
C LEU A 228 -14.70 -23.76 -1.20
N SER A 229 -15.33 -24.67 -0.45
CA SER A 229 -16.37 -24.32 0.51
C SER A 229 -15.83 -23.51 1.69
N GLU A 230 -14.65 -23.87 2.20
CA GLU A 230 -14.00 -23.17 3.31
C GLU A 230 -13.56 -21.75 2.92
N ILE A 231 -13.01 -21.57 1.72
CA ILE A 231 -12.68 -20.24 1.17
C ILE A 231 -13.93 -19.38 1.09
N ARG A 232 -15.02 -19.91 0.53
CA ARG A 232 -16.32 -19.19 0.43
C ARG A 232 -16.90 -18.82 1.78
N VAL A 233 -16.83 -19.72 2.77
CA VAL A 233 -17.30 -19.42 4.13
C VAL A 233 -16.49 -18.28 4.74
N THR A 234 -15.18 -18.28 4.51
CA THR A 234 -14.28 -17.22 5.00
C THR A 234 -14.57 -15.86 4.36
N GLU A 235 -14.89 -15.84 3.06
CA GLU A 235 -15.36 -14.63 2.35
C GLU A 235 -16.68 -14.11 2.94
N LEU A 236 -17.69 -14.97 3.04
CA LEU A 236 -19.02 -14.61 3.55
C LEU A 236 -19.00 -14.13 4.99
N VAL A 237 -18.25 -14.78 5.88
CA VAL A 237 -18.15 -14.36 7.29
C VAL A 237 -17.57 -12.95 7.38
N ARG A 238 -16.52 -12.65 6.62
CA ARG A 238 -15.93 -11.30 6.63
C ARG A 238 -16.86 -10.26 6.00
N ASP A 239 -17.56 -10.57 4.91
CA ASP A 239 -18.44 -9.58 4.28
C ASP A 239 -19.57 -9.21 5.26
N ASN A 240 -20.12 -10.19 5.96
CA ASN A 240 -21.04 -9.96 7.07
C ASN A 240 -20.41 -9.15 8.21
N MET A 241 -19.15 -9.40 8.58
CA MET A 241 -18.46 -8.61 9.62
C MET A 241 -18.21 -7.16 9.18
N LYS A 242 -17.88 -6.93 7.91
CA LYS A 242 -17.68 -5.59 7.33
C LYS A 242 -19.01 -4.84 7.31
N GLU A 243 -20.08 -5.46 6.82
CA GLU A 243 -21.42 -4.89 6.86
C GLU A 243 -21.88 -4.58 8.29
N GLN A 244 -21.60 -5.46 9.26
CA GLN A 244 -21.88 -5.21 10.67
C GLN A 244 -21.08 -4.05 11.25
N ALA A 245 -19.80 -3.94 10.91
CA ALA A 245 -18.95 -2.83 11.36
C ALA A 245 -19.42 -1.49 10.77
N GLU A 246 -19.76 -1.46 9.48
CA GLU A 246 -20.35 -0.29 8.83
C GLU A 246 -21.68 0.10 9.49
N ALA A 247 -22.58 -0.87 9.69
CA ALA A 247 -23.86 -0.65 10.35
C ALA A 247 -23.68 -0.14 11.80
N GLN A 248 -22.68 -0.65 12.52
CA GLN A 248 -22.37 -0.19 13.88
C GLN A 248 -21.85 1.25 13.90
N LYS A 249 -20.98 1.63 12.95
CA LYS A 249 -20.49 3.01 12.78
C LYS A 249 -21.66 3.95 12.49
N THR A 250 -22.48 3.62 11.49
CA THR A 250 -23.65 4.41 11.13
C THR A 250 -24.63 4.53 12.29
N LEU A 251 -24.90 3.43 13.01
CA LEU A 251 -25.79 3.45 14.17
C LEU A 251 -25.25 4.32 15.30
N SER A 252 -23.95 4.25 15.59
CA SER A 252 -23.28 5.10 16.59
C SER A 252 -23.46 6.58 16.24
N ALA A 253 -23.14 6.95 14.99
CA ALA A 253 -23.31 8.30 14.48
C ALA A 253 -24.77 8.78 14.53
N LEU A 254 -25.72 7.97 14.07
CA LEU A 254 -27.15 8.31 14.07
C LEU A 254 -27.75 8.38 15.47
N SER A 255 -27.27 7.57 16.41
CA SER A 255 -27.71 7.60 17.80
C SER A 255 -27.35 8.92 18.48
N TYR A 256 -26.34 9.62 17.96
CA TYR A 256 -26.00 10.93 18.44
C TYR A 256 -26.93 12.00 17.88
N SER A 257 -27.82 12.51 18.73
CA SER A 257 -28.85 13.50 18.35
C SER A 257 -28.31 14.74 17.62
N ARG A 258 -27.07 15.15 17.90
CA ARG A 258 -26.45 16.30 17.23
C ARG A 258 -25.99 16.01 15.80
N THR A 259 -25.80 14.76 15.42
CA THR A 259 -25.54 14.37 14.02
C THR A 259 -26.73 14.74 13.13
N SER A 260 -27.95 14.44 13.60
CA SER A 260 -29.19 14.84 12.90
C SER A 260 -29.30 16.35 12.79
N LYS A 261 -28.96 17.06 13.87
CA LYS A 261 -28.99 18.52 13.89
C LYS A 261 -27.94 19.12 12.94
N LEU A 262 -26.75 18.53 12.87
CA LEU A 262 -25.70 18.95 11.96
C LEU A 262 -26.14 18.76 10.51
N PHE A 263 -26.74 17.61 10.21
CA PHE A 263 -27.31 17.32 8.90
C PHE A 263 -28.33 18.38 8.49
N GLU A 264 -29.33 18.66 9.35
CA GLU A 264 -30.34 19.71 9.11
C GLU A 264 -29.75 21.13 8.98
N MET A 265 -28.59 21.39 9.60
CA MET A 265 -27.91 22.69 9.45
C MET A 265 -27.12 22.80 8.15
N TRP A 266 -26.77 21.67 7.52
CA TRP A 266 -25.96 21.62 6.30
C TRP A 266 -26.83 21.41 5.06
N ASP A 267 -27.95 20.71 5.18
CA ASP A 267 -29.05 20.65 4.21
C ASP A 267 -29.77 22.01 4.17
N ALA A 268 -29.24 22.92 3.35
CA ALA A 268 -29.67 24.31 3.30
C ALA A 268 -31.00 24.46 2.54
N ASP A 269 -31.22 23.60 1.54
CA ASP A 269 -32.44 23.59 0.75
C ASP A 269 -33.57 22.73 1.35
N ASN A 270 -33.28 21.98 2.42
CA ASN A 270 -34.20 21.05 3.08
C ASN A 270 -34.69 19.94 2.14
N SER A 271 -33.84 19.51 1.21
CA SER A 271 -34.09 18.39 0.30
C SER A 271 -34.18 17.05 1.03
N GLY A 272 -33.64 16.97 2.24
CA GLY A 272 -33.51 15.73 3.00
C GLY A 272 -32.26 14.93 2.61
N THR A 273 -31.40 15.51 1.78
CA THR A 273 -30.09 15.00 1.37
C THR A 273 -29.07 16.14 1.45
N ILE A 274 -27.77 15.83 1.44
CA ILE A 274 -26.71 16.83 1.40
C ILE A 274 -26.02 16.74 0.06
N SER A 275 -26.13 17.79 -0.74
CA SER A 275 -25.42 17.92 -2.01
C SER A 275 -23.93 18.19 -1.79
N PHE A 276 -23.13 18.04 -2.85
CA PHE A 276 -21.68 18.32 -2.79
C PHE A 276 -21.40 19.79 -2.41
N GLU A 277 -22.22 20.71 -2.89
CA GLU A 277 -22.07 22.14 -2.64
C GLU A 277 -22.33 22.48 -1.17
N GLU A 278 -23.36 21.87 -0.57
CA GLU A 278 -23.70 22.02 0.84
C GLU A 278 -22.64 21.42 1.78
N LEU A 279 -22.18 20.21 1.45
CA LEU A 279 -21.10 19.55 2.18
C LEU A 279 -19.81 20.38 2.17
N LEU A 280 -19.44 20.89 0.99
CA LEU A 280 -18.25 21.72 0.80
C LEU A 280 -18.38 23.04 1.57
N ALA A 281 -19.55 23.68 1.55
CA ALA A 281 -19.82 24.89 2.32
C ALA A 281 -19.66 24.66 3.82
N GLY A 282 -20.22 23.57 4.34
CA GLY A 282 -20.08 23.17 5.74
C GLY A 282 -18.63 22.91 6.16
N LEU A 283 -17.88 22.15 5.36
CA LEU A 283 -16.47 21.84 5.62
C LEU A 283 -15.56 23.06 5.53
N ARG A 284 -15.82 23.99 4.59
CA ARG A 284 -15.09 25.26 4.49
C ARG A 284 -15.30 26.12 5.74
N LYS A 285 -16.53 26.17 6.26
CA LYS A 285 -16.85 26.89 7.49
C LYS A 285 -16.10 26.30 8.69
N TYR A 286 -16.07 24.97 8.80
CA TYR A 286 -15.25 24.24 9.78
C TYR A 286 -13.76 24.61 9.66
N GLN A 287 -13.19 24.54 8.46
CA GLN A 287 -11.77 24.81 8.24
C GLN A 287 -11.38 26.26 8.60
N ARG A 288 -12.22 27.25 8.26
CA ARG A 288 -12.01 28.65 8.65
C ARG A 288 -12.00 28.80 10.18
N ALA A 289 -12.92 28.15 10.89
CA ALA A 289 -12.98 28.19 12.34
C ALA A 289 -11.74 27.57 13.01
N VAL A 290 -11.23 26.46 12.45
CA VAL A 290 -9.98 25.84 12.89
C VAL A 290 -8.77 26.75 12.61
N SER A 291 -8.71 27.36 11.42
CA SER A 291 -7.57 28.20 10.99
C SER A 291 -7.48 29.53 11.74
N ASN A 292 -8.62 30.13 12.10
CA ASN A 292 -8.66 31.44 12.73
C ASN A 292 -8.32 31.47 14.23
N LYS A 293 -7.87 30.36 14.84
CA LYS A 293 -7.45 30.25 16.26
C LYS A 293 -8.46 30.81 17.28
N SER A 294 -9.73 31.01 16.90
CA SER A 294 -10.72 31.70 17.73
C SER A 294 -11.31 30.80 18.83
N PHE A 295 -11.13 29.48 18.73
CA PHE A 295 -11.66 28.54 19.73
C PHE A 295 -10.58 28.16 20.76
N HIS A 296 -10.45 28.96 21.81
CA HIS A 296 -9.75 28.57 23.04
C HIS A 296 -10.62 27.60 23.86
N SER A 297 -10.83 26.38 23.35
CA SER A 297 -11.14 25.26 24.23
C SER A 297 -9.83 24.76 24.81
N LYS A 298 -9.77 24.58 26.14
CA LYS A 298 -8.53 24.20 26.84
C LYS A 298 -8.11 22.74 26.62
N ASP A 299 -8.86 21.94 25.85
CA ASP A 299 -8.64 20.48 25.75
C ASP A 299 -8.92 19.84 24.36
N SER A 300 -8.92 20.55 23.21
CA SER A 300 -9.25 19.89 21.92
C SER A 300 -8.03 19.53 21.05
N ASN A 301 -7.74 18.22 20.96
CA ASN A 301 -6.80 17.61 20.02
C ASN A 301 -7.19 17.84 18.54
N VAL A 302 -8.44 18.23 18.29
CA VAL A 302 -9.03 18.50 16.96
C VAL A 302 -8.30 19.61 16.20
N THR A 303 -7.83 20.64 16.91
CA THR A 303 -7.27 21.85 16.29
C THR A 303 -5.87 21.67 15.71
N THR A 304 -5.11 20.68 16.19
CA THR A 304 -3.73 20.42 15.79
C THR A 304 -3.56 19.50 14.58
N LYS A 305 -4.60 18.73 14.19
CA LYS A 305 -4.51 17.75 13.09
C LYS A 305 -5.26 18.14 11.81
N ALA A 306 -6.15 19.13 11.86
CA ALA A 306 -7.01 19.52 10.73
C ALA A 306 -6.43 20.63 9.82
N SER A 307 -5.12 20.89 9.85
CA SER A 307 -4.52 22.09 9.25
C SER A 307 -3.76 21.84 7.93
N THR A 308 -4.48 21.70 6.82
CA THR A 308 -4.04 22.14 5.49
C THR A 308 -5.24 22.47 4.58
N SER A 309 -5.22 23.66 3.94
CA SER A 309 -6.33 24.17 3.12
C SER A 309 -6.52 23.46 1.78
N ALA A 310 -5.58 22.62 1.38
CA ALA A 310 -5.68 21.79 0.18
C ALA A 310 -6.55 20.54 0.37
N ASP A 311 -6.99 20.24 1.61
CA ASP A 311 -7.67 18.99 1.94
C ASP A 311 -9.19 19.08 1.99
N VAL A 312 -9.81 20.26 1.98
CA VAL A 312 -11.29 20.35 2.14
C VAL A 312 -12.05 19.75 0.96
N GLU A 313 -11.61 19.99 -0.27
CA GLU A 313 -12.20 19.37 -1.45
C GLU A 313 -11.96 17.85 -1.46
N LYS A 314 -10.77 17.42 -1.06
CA LYS A 314 -10.44 16.00 -0.90
C LYS A 314 -11.32 15.33 0.17
N ASN A 315 -11.57 16.01 1.29
CA ASN A 315 -12.43 15.54 2.36
C ASN A 315 -13.90 15.48 1.93
N ALA A 316 -14.37 16.48 1.17
CA ALA A 316 -15.71 16.48 0.59
C ALA A 316 -15.88 15.33 -0.43
N LEU A 317 -14.88 15.10 -1.28
CA LEU A 317 -14.87 13.98 -2.22
C LEU A 317 -14.88 12.63 -1.48
N MET A 318 -14.09 12.49 -0.42
CA MET A 318 -14.03 11.27 0.39
C MET A 318 -15.36 10.99 1.11
N ALA A 319 -16.03 12.01 1.61
CA ALA A 319 -17.36 11.86 2.18
C ALA A 319 -18.40 11.49 1.11
N MET A 320 -18.28 12.03 -0.11
CA MET A 320 -19.13 11.66 -1.24
C MET A 320 -18.85 10.25 -1.79
N GLU A 321 -17.72 9.62 -1.47
CA GLU A 321 -17.52 8.21 -1.81
C GLU A 321 -18.47 7.28 -1.03
N LYS A 322 -19.16 7.80 -0.02
CA LYS A 322 -20.11 7.06 0.82
C LYS A 322 -21.55 7.06 0.30
N ASP A 323 -21.79 7.74 -0.82
CA ASP A 323 -23.02 7.65 -1.61
C ASP A 323 -23.18 6.22 -2.16
N LYS A 324 -24.05 5.43 -1.51
CA LYS A 324 -24.31 4.01 -1.82
C LYS A 324 -25.26 3.87 -3.01
N ASP A 325 -26.25 4.75 -3.12
CA ASP A 325 -27.26 4.67 -4.18
C ASP A 325 -26.84 5.39 -5.49
N ASN A 326 -25.68 6.07 -5.46
CA ASN A 326 -25.05 6.82 -6.53
C ASN A 326 -25.83 8.05 -7.00
N ASN A 327 -26.72 8.60 -6.16
CA ASN A 327 -27.56 9.75 -6.46
C ASN A 327 -26.80 11.11 -6.44
N GLN A 328 -25.54 11.13 -5.99
CA GLN A 328 -24.66 12.31 -5.85
C GLN A 328 -25.01 13.25 -4.70
N GLU A 329 -25.79 12.75 -3.76
CA GLU A 329 -26.19 13.43 -2.54
C GLU A 329 -25.96 12.44 -1.39
N LEU A 330 -25.80 12.95 -0.18
CA LEU A 330 -25.70 12.09 1.00
C LEU A 330 -27.01 12.13 1.72
N ASP A 331 -27.68 10.99 1.81
CA ASP A 331 -28.76 10.86 2.76
C ASP A 331 -28.23 10.90 4.20
N LYS A 332 -29.15 10.87 5.16
CA LYS A 332 -28.80 10.98 6.57
C LYS A 332 -27.92 9.84 7.08
N GLU A 333 -28.10 8.64 6.55
CA GLU A 333 -27.34 7.44 6.94
C GLU A 333 -25.95 7.45 6.32
N GLU A 334 -25.85 7.85 5.05
CA GLU A 334 -24.61 8.03 4.31
C GLU A 334 -23.77 9.17 4.90
N PHE A 335 -24.40 10.29 5.25
CA PHE A 335 -23.75 11.40 5.95
C PHE A 335 -23.22 10.98 7.32
N ALA A 336 -24.02 10.24 8.11
CA ALA A 336 -23.60 9.76 9.42
C ALA A 336 -22.39 8.81 9.31
N TYR A 337 -22.38 7.93 8.32
CA TYR A 337 -21.25 7.07 8.03
C TYR A 337 -20.01 7.87 7.60
N ALA A 338 -20.18 8.83 6.68
CA ALA A 338 -19.12 9.71 6.22
C ALA A 338 -18.48 10.52 7.36
N MET A 339 -19.27 11.02 8.31
CA MET A 339 -18.77 11.73 9.49
C MET A 339 -18.00 10.81 10.44
N SER A 340 -18.44 9.56 10.62
CA SER A 340 -17.72 8.56 11.41
C SER A 340 -16.35 8.24 10.81
N ASP A 341 -16.28 8.00 9.50
CA ASP A 341 -15.02 7.74 8.81
C ASP A 341 -14.11 8.97 8.80
N TYR A 342 -14.69 10.17 8.67
CA TYR A 342 -13.93 11.41 8.74
C TYR A 342 -13.31 11.65 10.12
N ALA A 343 -14.04 11.33 11.20
CA ALA A 343 -13.53 11.42 12.58
C ALA A 343 -12.34 10.47 12.81
N GLU A 344 -12.42 9.24 12.31
CA GLU A 344 -11.31 8.27 12.37
C GLU A 344 -10.08 8.76 11.60
N LEU A 345 -10.27 9.32 10.40
CA LEU A 345 -9.19 9.82 9.56
C LEU A 345 -8.38 10.93 10.24
N ILE A 346 -9.06 11.85 10.92
CA ILE A 346 -8.42 12.95 11.64
C ILE A 346 -8.04 12.56 13.09
N GLU A 347 -8.30 11.30 13.47
CA GLU A 347 -8.06 10.73 14.80
C GLU A 347 -8.70 11.55 15.93
N VAL A 348 -9.98 11.86 15.79
CA VAL A 348 -10.80 12.63 16.75
C VAL A 348 -12.03 11.82 17.14
N ASP A 349 -12.51 11.98 18.38
CA ASP A 349 -13.78 11.38 18.78
C ASP A 349 -14.95 11.96 17.96
N LEU A 350 -15.79 11.08 17.43
CA LEU A 350 -16.93 11.46 16.59
C LEU A 350 -17.85 12.50 17.24
N HIS A 351 -18.11 12.38 18.54
CA HIS A 351 -19.00 13.29 19.26
C HIS A 351 -18.35 14.67 19.41
N GLU A 352 -17.04 14.70 19.72
CA GLU A 352 -16.27 15.94 19.81
C GLU A 352 -16.25 16.68 18.45
N LEU A 353 -16.04 15.94 17.36
CA LEU A 353 -16.08 16.48 16.01
C LEU A 353 -17.46 17.08 15.69
N ILE A 354 -18.53 16.31 15.88
CA ILE A 354 -19.89 16.75 15.56
C ILE A 354 -20.30 17.94 16.43
N ASP A 355 -19.89 17.96 17.70
CA ASP A 355 -20.13 19.09 18.60
C ASP A 355 -19.48 20.37 18.11
N PHE A 356 -18.23 20.25 17.72
CA PHE A 356 -17.49 21.37 17.19
C PHE A 356 -18.10 21.86 15.87
N MET A 357 -18.41 20.95 14.95
CA MET A 357 -19.05 21.30 13.67
C MET A 357 -20.42 21.93 13.86
N CYS A 358 -21.22 21.45 14.81
CA CYS A 358 -22.49 22.09 15.20
C CYS A 358 -22.29 23.50 15.71
N ALA A 359 -21.30 23.70 16.60
CA ALA A 359 -20.99 25.01 17.16
C ALA A 359 -20.53 25.99 16.07
N VAL A 360 -19.74 25.52 15.11
CA VAL A 360 -19.28 26.31 13.97
C VAL A 360 -20.43 26.63 13.00
N ALA A 361 -21.25 25.65 12.64
CA ALA A 361 -22.39 25.83 11.73
C ALA A 361 -23.39 26.87 12.28
N SER A 362 -23.57 26.89 13.61
CA SER A 362 -24.47 27.81 14.31
C SER A 362 -23.97 29.26 14.37
N GLN A 363 -22.71 29.54 14.03
CA GLN A 363 -22.20 30.92 14.02
C GLN A 363 -22.76 31.69 12.81
N PRO A 364 -23.22 32.94 12.99
CA PRO A 364 -23.63 33.77 11.87
C PRO A 364 -22.43 34.02 10.96
N ASP A 365 -22.63 33.99 9.64
CA ASP A 365 -21.57 34.26 8.67
C ASP A 365 -21.08 35.71 8.87
N THR A 366 -19.97 35.87 9.58
CA THR A 366 -19.28 37.15 9.64
C THR A 366 -18.77 37.42 8.23
N THR A 367 -19.33 38.45 7.61
CA THR A 367 -18.97 39.00 6.29
C THR A 367 -17.54 39.55 6.27
N GLU A 368 -16.54 38.70 6.49
CA GLU A 368 -15.15 38.97 6.17
C GLU A 368 -14.82 38.24 4.86
N ILE A 369 -14.72 39.06 3.81
CA ILE A 369 -14.07 38.82 2.51
C ILE A 369 -14.06 37.34 2.10
N VAL A 370 -15.12 36.91 1.41
CA VAL A 370 -15.04 35.78 0.47
C VAL A 370 -13.86 36.08 -0.45
N SER A 371 -12.78 35.31 -0.30
CA SER A 371 -11.58 35.51 -1.10
C SER A 371 -11.96 35.39 -2.58
N GLU A 372 -11.41 36.23 -3.45
CA GLU A 372 -11.61 36.19 -4.91
C GLU A 372 -11.36 34.77 -5.50
N TYR A 373 -10.54 33.98 -4.79
CA TYR A 373 -10.29 32.56 -5.00
C TYR A 373 -11.53 31.66 -4.81
N GLU A 374 -12.39 31.92 -3.82
CA GLU A 374 -13.59 31.11 -3.53
C GLU A 374 -14.70 31.30 -4.57
N THR A 375 -14.84 32.50 -5.12
CA THR A 375 -15.74 32.80 -6.25
C THR A 375 -15.24 32.23 -7.57
N MET A 376 -13.92 32.10 -7.78
CA MET A 376 -13.37 31.52 -9.01
C MET A 376 -13.52 30.00 -9.08
N TYR A 377 -13.60 29.31 -7.93
CA TYR A 377 -13.62 27.84 -7.89
C TYR A 377 -14.99 27.21 -7.64
N SER A 378 -15.99 27.93 -7.09
CA SER A 378 -17.38 27.42 -7.00
C SER A 378 -17.95 26.99 -8.35
N ASP A 379 -17.56 27.69 -9.42
CA ASP A 379 -18.05 27.45 -10.78
C ASP A 379 -17.31 26.31 -11.49
N VAL A 380 -16.14 25.89 -10.98
CA VAL A 380 -15.25 24.90 -11.61
C VAL A 380 -15.37 23.52 -10.94
N THR A 381 -15.71 23.47 -9.64
CA THR A 381 -15.76 22.23 -8.84
C THR A 381 -16.83 21.20 -9.27
N PRO A 382 -18.05 21.57 -9.71
CA PRO A 382 -19.01 20.60 -10.23
C PRO A 382 -18.51 19.89 -11.50
N SER A 383 -17.64 20.55 -12.28
CA SER A 383 -17.05 19.99 -13.50
C SER A 383 -15.97 18.94 -13.19
N ALA A 384 -15.12 19.19 -12.19
CA ALA A 384 -14.10 18.26 -11.74
C ALA A 384 -14.70 16.97 -11.13
N TYR A 385 -15.76 17.10 -10.31
CA TYR A 385 -16.49 15.95 -9.76
C TYR A 385 -17.20 15.13 -10.87
N LYS A 386 -17.85 15.80 -11.83
CA LYS A 386 -18.44 15.13 -13.02
C LYS A 386 -17.38 14.39 -13.85
N SER A 387 -16.20 14.97 -14.00
CA SER A 387 -15.07 14.36 -14.72
C SER A 387 -14.53 13.11 -14.00
N TRP A 388 -14.34 13.18 -12.68
CA TRP A 388 -13.93 12.04 -11.85
C TRP A 388 -14.95 10.88 -11.90
N LYS A 389 -16.26 11.16 -11.84
CA LYS A 389 -17.30 10.13 -11.97
C LYS A 389 -17.39 9.54 -13.39
N THR A 390 -17.03 10.30 -14.43
CA THR A 390 -16.95 9.78 -15.80
C THR A 390 -15.84 8.73 -15.92
N MET A 391 -14.70 8.95 -15.24
CA MET A 391 -13.65 7.94 -15.09
C MET A 391 -14.12 6.72 -14.28
N LYS A 392 -14.85 6.91 -13.17
CA LYS A 392 -15.35 5.80 -12.34
C LYS A 392 -16.42 4.96 -13.08
N LYS A 393 -17.39 5.58 -13.75
CA LYS A 393 -18.41 4.88 -14.57
C LYS A 393 -17.79 4.11 -15.73
N GLN A 394 -16.74 4.62 -16.39
CA GLN A 394 -16.05 3.88 -17.45
C GLN A 394 -15.37 2.60 -16.92
N ASN A 395 -14.90 2.60 -15.67
CA ASN A 395 -14.40 1.40 -15.01
C ASN A 395 -15.52 0.42 -14.64
N THR A 396 -16.67 0.89 -14.13
CA THR A 396 -17.78 0.01 -13.68
C THR A 396 -18.65 -0.51 -14.83
N GLN A 397 -18.73 0.19 -15.97
CA GLN A 397 -19.53 -0.27 -17.13
C GLN A 397 -18.87 -1.39 -17.94
N MET A 398 -17.57 -1.65 -17.76
CA MET A 398 -16.94 -2.88 -18.27
C MET A 398 -17.35 -4.14 -17.49
N GLU A 399 -17.87 -4.01 -16.26
CA GLU A 399 -18.23 -5.15 -15.40
C GLU A 399 -19.67 -5.66 -15.59
N SER A 400 -20.53 -4.96 -16.35
CA SER A 400 -21.96 -5.34 -16.43
C SER A 400 -22.52 -5.46 -17.85
N GLY A 401 -21.70 -5.56 -18.90
CA GLY A 401 -22.21 -5.68 -20.25
C GLY A 401 -21.27 -6.36 -21.22
N LEU A 402 -21.39 -7.68 -21.38
CA LEU A 402 -21.15 -8.38 -22.65
C LEU A 402 -21.75 -9.81 -22.61
N GLY A 403 -23.08 -9.85 -22.69
CA GLY A 403 -23.80 -10.95 -23.31
C GLY A 403 -24.29 -10.49 -24.68
N GLY A 404 -23.79 -11.10 -25.77
CA GLY A 404 -24.42 -10.99 -27.09
C GLY A 404 -23.50 -10.61 -28.26
N LEU A 405 -22.81 -11.63 -28.80
CA LEU A 405 -22.61 -11.93 -30.23
C LEU A 405 -22.45 -10.77 -31.24
N GLY A 406 -21.25 -10.71 -31.82
CA GLY A 406 -20.97 -10.10 -33.11
C GLY A 406 -19.77 -10.76 -33.77
N THR A 407 -20.00 -11.94 -34.35
CA THR A 407 -19.09 -12.62 -35.27
C THR A 407 -18.65 -11.66 -36.38
N ILE A 408 -17.35 -11.35 -36.49
CA ILE A 408 -16.77 -10.93 -37.77
C ILE A 408 -15.65 -11.90 -38.09
N VAL A 409 -15.92 -12.58 -39.19
CA VAL A 409 -15.16 -13.60 -39.87
C VAL A 409 -13.89 -12.99 -40.45
N ASP A 410 -12.81 -13.72 -40.22
CA ASP A 410 -11.60 -13.84 -41.03
C ASP A 410 -11.80 -13.52 -42.52
N THR A 411 -11.03 -12.57 -43.05
CA THR A 411 -10.71 -12.55 -44.49
C THR A 411 -9.36 -11.86 -44.69
N CYS A 412 -8.31 -12.68 -44.61
CA CYS A 412 -7.12 -12.53 -45.45
C CYS A 412 -7.49 -12.60 -46.94
N GLU A 413 -6.54 -12.18 -47.79
CA GLU A 413 -6.56 -12.07 -49.26
C GLU A 413 -7.00 -10.69 -49.77
N SER A 414 -6.35 -10.05 -50.72
CA SER A 414 -5.05 -10.21 -51.39
C SER A 414 -4.89 -8.97 -52.28
N ASP A 415 -3.67 -8.76 -52.74
CA ASP A 415 -3.23 -7.82 -53.78
C ASP A 415 -4.29 -7.46 -54.83
N GLU A 416 -4.33 -6.19 -55.25
CA GLU A 416 -4.34 -5.83 -56.67
C GLU A 416 -3.91 -4.38 -56.86
N GLU A 417 -2.90 -4.24 -57.71
CA GLU A 417 -2.46 -3.02 -58.38
C GLU A 417 -3.64 -2.39 -59.12
N GLU A 418 -3.75 -1.06 -59.13
CA GLU A 418 -4.13 -0.38 -60.37
C GLU A 418 -3.62 1.06 -60.39
N GLU A 419 -3.16 1.41 -61.58
CA GLU A 419 -2.48 2.60 -62.03
C GLU A 419 -3.39 3.84 -62.04
N ASP A 420 -2.72 5.00 -62.14
CA ASP A 420 -3.14 6.23 -62.81
C ASP A 420 -4.47 6.90 -62.40
N ASP A 421 -4.41 8.17 -61.97
CA ASP A 421 -4.57 9.30 -62.90
C ASP A 421 -4.57 10.65 -62.13
N TRP A 422 -3.81 11.62 -62.66
CA TRP A 422 -3.72 13.09 -62.37
C TRP A 422 -2.84 13.64 -61.23
#